data_AF-A0A7J6SRC8-F1
#
_entry.id   AF-A0A7J6SRC8-F1
#
_cell.length_a   1.000
_cell.length_b   1.000
_cell.length_c   1.000
_cell.angle_alpha   90.00
_cell.angle_beta   90.00
_cell.angle_gamma   90.00
#
_symmetry.space_group_name_H-M   'P 1'
#
loop_
_entity.id
_entity.type
_entity.pdbx_description
1 polymer ?
#
loop_
_entity_poly.entity_id
_entity_poly.type
_entity_poly.pdbx_seq_one_letter_code
_entity_poly.pdbx_strand_id
1 'polypeptide(L)'
;MARRSPGEILTSFSELGSSPASASHSASPSRRAAQAIRSRFLSSPAPGAARRGLREISDRCRWSLSSAKPGYGVLQLRDNCEETFWQSDAMSAIARSMDDQRVQPGVVNHSIDLEFINGLEKVTEVHLFVSYKADESYTPSVISVRMGNTLFDLNEVQRLTLYQPEGWIIIPLALVSAPDNPDYYLQRGVTFRDDIVAQLFVRTFYLQLAVLSNHQNGRDTHIRQVRVYGPRPPQPSMAVMPGGEEENWGLSFFNTTSMRSGEALR
;
A
#
# COMPACT_ATOMS: atom_id res chain seq x y z
N MET A 1 15.98 -77.20 11.95
CA MET A 1 14.50 -77.33 11.99
C MET A 1 14.02 -76.44 13.15
N ALA A 2 13.11 -75.48 13.03
CA ALA A 2 12.20 -75.12 11.95
C ALA A 2 11.94 -73.59 11.97
N ARG A 3 11.80 -73.00 10.78
CA ARG A 3 11.28 -71.65 10.57
C ARG A 3 9.79 -71.61 10.94
N ARG A 4 9.32 -70.49 11.50
CA ARG A 4 7.93 -70.03 11.32
C ARG A 4 7.87 -68.53 11.05
N SER A 5 6.87 -68.20 10.25
CA SER A 5 6.66 -67.05 9.37
C SER A 5 5.89 -65.90 10.03
N PRO A 6 5.97 -64.68 9.47
CA PRO A 6 5.25 -63.50 9.97
C PRO A 6 3.85 -63.38 9.36
N GLY A 7 2.86 -63.01 10.18
CA GLY A 7 1.60 -62.43 9.71
C GLY A 7 0.34 -63.02 10.32
N GLU A 8 -0.03 -62.53 11.51
CA GLU A 8 -1.32 -62.69 12.21
C GLU A 8 -1.16 -61.90 13.56
N ILE A 9 -2.04 -61.07 14.14
CA ILE A 9 -3.49 -60.76 14.02
C ILE A 9 -3.82 -59.44 14.81
N LEU A 10 -5.07 -58.96 14.67
CA LEU A 10 -5.98 -58.24 15.63
C LEU A 10 -5.65 -56.76 15.93
N THR A 11 -6.42 -55.75 15.53
CA THR A 11 -7.81 -55.36 15.88
C THR A 11 -8.18 -55.49 17.36
N SER A 12 -7.97 -54.43 18.15
CA SER A 12 -8.98 -53.90 19.08
C SER A 12 -8.54 -52.61 19.77
N PHE A 13 -9.56 -51.82 20.11
CA PHE A 13 -9.55 -50.46 20.62
C PHE A 13 -10.03 -50.53 22.08
N SER A 14 -9.23 -50.13 23.07
CA SER A 14 -9.67 -49.45 24.32
C SER A 14 -8.53 -49.24 25.33
N GLU A 15 -8.32 -47.94 25.63
CA GLU A 15 -8.00 -47.31 26.92
C GLU A 15 -6.83 -47.78 27.80
N LEU A 16 -5.82 -46.91 27.91
CA LEU A 16 -5.22 -46.52 29.20
C LEU A 16 -4.67 -45.07 29.12
N GLY A 17 -5.40 -44.14 29.74
CA GLY A 17 -4.89 -43.13 30.68
C GLY A 17 -3.83 -42.08 30.24
N SER A 18 -4.34 -40.85 30.04
CA SER A 18 -3.95 -39.61 30.75
C SER A 18 -2.62 -38.87 30.48
N SER A 19 -2.82 -37.65 29.96
CA SER A 19 -2.10 -36.38 30.17
C SER A 19 -1.09 -35.84 29.14
N PRO A 20 -1.06 -34.50 28.94
CA PRO A 20 -0.81 -33.89 27.64
C PRO A 20 0.62 -33.34 27.54
N ALA A 21 1.41 -33.88 26.62
CA ALA A 21 2.65 -33.26 26.20
C ALA A 21 2.39 -32.38 24.98
N SER A 22 2.50 -31.08 25.23
CA SER A 22 2.60 -29.97 24.28
C SER A 22 3.29 -30.32 22.96
N ALA A 23 2.51 -30.54 21.90
CA ALA A 23 2.99 -30.45 20.53
C ALA A 23 2.92 -28.98 20.07
N SER A 24 3.86 -28.16 20.55
CA SER A 24 4.10 -26.83 20.00
C SER A 24 4.54 -26.98 18.54
N HIS A 25 3.58 -26.90 17.63
CA HIS A 25 3.88 -26.68 16.22
C HIS A 25 4.53 -25.30 16.14
N SER A 26 5.83 -25.28 15.86
CA SER A 26 6.59 -24.09 15.54
C SER A 26 6.00 -23.49 14.27
N ALA A 27 5.03 -22.59 14.46
CA ALA A 27 4.59 -21.69 13.41
C ALA A 27 5.84 -20.97 12.88
N SER A 28 6.13 -21.14 11.58
CA SER A 28 7.18 -20.41 10.89
C SER A 28 7.09 -18.91 11.22
N PRO A 29 8.21 -18.16 11.28
CA PRO A 29 8.20 -16.74 11.61
C PRO A 29 7.19 -15.93 10.79
N SER A 30 6.97 -16.34 9.54
CA SER A 30 5.96 -15.80 8.62
C SER A 30 4.52 -15.93 9.13
N ARG A 31 4.17 -17.02 9.83
CA ARG A 31 2.80 -17.32 10.25
C ARG A 31 2.40 -16.56 11.51
N ARG A 32 3.34 -16.29 12.43
CA ARG A 32 3.11 -15.39 13.60
C ARG A 32 3.09 -13.92 13.20
N ALA A 33 3.96 -13.50 12.29
CA ALA A 33 3.96 -12.13 11.75
C ALA A 33 2.68 -11.85 10.92
N ALA A 34 2.25 -12.83 10.11
CA ALA A 34 0.97 -12.84 9.42
C ALA A 34 -0.24 -12.73 10.38
N GLN A 35 -0.21 -13.45 11.50
CA GLN A 35 -1.30 -13.47 12.47
C GLN A 35 -1.46 -12.14 13.23
N ALA A 36 -0.48 -11.23 13.15
CA ALA A 36 -0.54 -9.90 13.75
C ALA A 36 -1.45 -8.92 12.99
N ILE A 37 -1.91 -9.26 11.77
CA ILE A 37 -2.75 -8.36 10.96
C ILE A 37 -4.23 -8.57 11.26
N ARG A 38 -4.66 -8.22 12.48
CA ARG A 38 -6.08 -7.97 12.77
C ARG A 38 -6.33 -6.47 12.67
N SER A 39 -6.61 -5.95 11.47
CA SER A 39 -6.96 -4.53 11.35
C SER A 39 -8.31 -4.28 12.02
N ARG A 40 -8.34 -3.34 12.97
CA ARG A 40 -9.58 -2.72 13.48
C ARG A 40 -9.35 -1.22 13.66
N PHE A 41 -9.27 -0.51 12.54
CA PHE A 41 -9.43 0.95 12.52
C PHE A 41 -10.69 1.27 11.73
N LEU A 42 -11.83 1.33 12.42
CA LEU A 42 -13.09 1.76 11.81
C LEU A 42 -13.08 3.28 11.55
N SER A 43 -12.39 4.05 12.38
CA SER A 43 -12.28 5.50 12.19
C SER A 43 -11.13 5.87 11.25
N SER A 44 -11.34 6.90 10.42
CA SER A 44 -10.32 7.40 9.50
C SER A 44 -9.00 7.76 10.19
N PRO A 45 -7.84 7.32 9.66
CA PRO A 45 -6.51 7.63 10.18
C PRO A 45 -6.00 9.03 9.82
N ALA A 46 -6.75 9.82 9.03
CA ALA A 46 -6.31 11.14 8.56
C ALA A 46 -5.89 12.12 9.68
N PRO A 47 -6.60 12.21 10.83
CA PRO A 47 -6.15 13.06 11.94
C PRO A 47 -4.81 12.60 12.55
N GLY A 48 -4.58 11.28 12.61
CA GLY A 48 -3.31 10.71 13.05
C GLY A 48 -2.17 11.01 12.09
N ALA A 49 -2.42 10.95 10.79
CA ALA A 49 -1.44 11.34 9.77
C ALA A 49 -1.10 12.84 9.86
N ALA A 50 -2.10 13.70 10.04
CA ALA A 50 -1.88 15.15 10.18
C ALA A 50 -1.05 15.52 11.42
N ARG A 51 -1.27 14.83 12.56
CA ARG A 51 -0.46 14.99 13.79
C ARG A 51 1.00 14.57 13.59
N ARG A 52 1.27 13.63 12.69
CA ARG A 52 2.63 13.22 12.28
C ARG A 52 3.24 14.11 11.20
N GLY A 53 2.62 15.26 10.90
CA GLY A 53 3.11 16.19 9.89
C GLY A 53 2.93 15.68 8.46
N LEU A 54 2.02 14.74 8.22
CA LEU A 54 1.72 14.26 6.87
C LEU A 54 0.56 15.04 6.25
N ARG A 55 0.54 15.09 4.92
CA ARG A 55 -0.57 15.62 4.13
C ARG A 55 -0.99 14.59 3.10
N GLU A 56 -2.29 14.56 2.79
CA GLU A 56 -2.77 13.79 1.65
C GLU A 56 -2.27 14.42 0.34
N ILE A 57 -1.82 13.58 -0.58
CA ILE A 57 -1.28 13.94 -1.90
C ILE A 57 -2.00 13.21 -3.05
N SER A 58 -3.10 12.51 -2.75
CA SER A 58 -3.94 11.79 -3.71
C SER A 58 -4.38 12.64 -4.92
N ASP A 59 -4.63 13.94 -4.71
CA ASP A 59 -5.03 14.89 -5.76
C ASP A 59 -3.91 15.27 -6.74
N ARG A 60 -2.66 14.91 -6.44
CA ARG A 60 -1.50 15.20 -7.29
C ARG A 60 -1.24 14.10 -8.32
N CYS A 61 -2.07 13.06 -8.32
CA CYS A 61 -1.92 11.91 -9.18
C CYS A 61 -2.99 11.91 -10.27
N ARG A 62 -2.62 11.42 -11.45
CA ARG A 62 -3.56 10.79 -12.38
C ARG A 62 -3.80 9.37 -11.89
N TRP A 63 -5.08 8.99 -11.82
CA TRP A 63 -5.49 7.67 -11.36
C TRP A 63 -5.97 6.83 -12.54
N SER A 64 -5.52 5.58 -12.59
CA SER A 64 -6.04 4.58 -13.51
C SER A 64 -6.21 3.24 -12.79
N LEU A 65 -7.09 2.41 -13.35
CA LEU A 65 -7.39 1.07 -12.84
C LEU A 65 -7.13 0.09 -13.98
N SER A 66 -6.63 -1.10 -13.67
CA SER A 66 -6.49 -2.15 -14.69
C SER A 66 -7.82 -2.48 -15.38
N SER A 67 -8.89 -2.48 -14.59
CA SER A 67 -10.27 -2.71 -15.02
C SER A 67 -11.24 -2.13 -13.99
N ALA A 68 -12.48 -1.87 -14.41
CA ALA A 68 -13.55 -1.49 -13.51
C ALA A 68 -14.90 -1.86 -14.11
N LYS A 69 -15.84 -2.30 -13.27
CA LYS A 69 -17.24 -2.38 -13.68
C LYS A 69 -17.81 -0.97 -13.88
N PRO A 70 -18.75 -0.77 -14.83
CA PRO A 70 -19.39 0.53 -15.03
C PRO A 70 -20.01 1.05 -13.72
N GLY A 71 -19.62 2.26 -13.32
CA GLY A 71 -20.11 2.91 -12.09
C GLY A 71 -19.36 2.57 -10.80
N TYR A 72 -18.37 1.66 -10.84
CA TYR A 72 -17.59 1.23 -9.67
C TYR A 72 -16.09 1.40 -9.95
N GLY A 73 -15.64 2.64 -10.14
CA GLY A 73 -14.28 2.96 -10.59
C GLY A 73 -13.52 3.88 -9.63
N VAL A 74 -12.66 4.74 -10.20
CA VAL A 74 -11.79 5.65 -9.43
C VAL A 74 -12.57 6.58 -8.51
N LEU A 75 -13.76 7.02 -8.92
CA LEU A 75 -14.57 7.95 -8.13
C LEU A 75 -14.90 7.36 -6.76
N GLN A 76 -15.29 6.09 -6.71
CA GLN A 76 -15.62 5.40 -5.47
C GLN A 76 -14.42 5.24 -4.54
N LEU A 77 -13.20 5.10 -5.08
CA LEU A 77 -11.99 5.04 -4.23
C LEU A 77 -11.71 6.35 -3.47
N ARG A 78 -12.34 7.46 -3.89
CA ARG A 78 -11.97 8.82 -3.50
C ARG A 78 -13.14 9.66 -2.99
N ASP A 79 -14.35 9.11 -2.94
CA ASP A 79 -15.57 9.82 -2.56
C ASP A 79 -15.72 10.00 -1.04
N ASN A 80 -14.79 9.48 -0.25
CA ASN A 80 -14.82 9.46 1.21
C ASN A 80 -16.04 8.73 1.80
N CYS A 81 -16.69 7.84 1.04
CA CYS A 81 -17.71 6.93 1.51
C CYS A 81 -17.13 5.52 1.74
N GLU A 82 -17.43 4.90 2.88
CA GLU A 82 -16.95 3.55 3.19
C GLU A 82 -17.90 2.46 2.66
N GLU A 83 -19.07 2.86 2.14
CA GLU A 83 -20.09 1.95 1.60
C GLU A 83 -19.90 1.70 0.10
N THR A 84 -19.33 2.66 -0.63
CA THR A 84 -18.99 2.56 -2.05
C THR A 84 -17.62 1.91 -2.25
N PHE A 85 -17.38 1.39 -3.45
CA PHE A 85 -16.15 0.68 -3.78
C PHE A 85 -15.82 0.72 -5.27
N TRP A 86 -14.53 0.63 -5.58
CA TRP A 86 -14.09 0.12 -6.87
C TRP A 86 -14.38 -1.38 -6.93
N GLN A 87 -14.93 -1.82 -8.06
CA GLN A 87 -15.03 -3.23 -8.40
C GLN A 87 -14.26 -3.48 -9.69
N SER A 88 -13.24 -4.33 -9.62
CA SER A 88 -12.54 -4.76 -10.83
C SER A 88 -13.44 -5.60 -11.74
N ASP A 89 -12.99 -5.78 -12.97
CA ASP A 89 -13.60 -6.70 -13.93
C ASP A 89 -12.52 -7.58 -14.55
N ALA A 90 -12.36 -8.78 -13.98
CA ALA A 90 -11.38 -9.76 -14.40
C ALA A 90 -11.54 -10.16 -15.87
N MET A 91 -12.76 -10.20 -16.41
CA MET A 91 -12.97 -10.55 -17.82
C MET A 91 -12.36 -9.47 -18.73
N SER A 92 -12.66 -8.20 -18.44
CA SER A 92 -12.08 -7.07 -19.16
C SER A 92 -10.57 -6.99 -18.99
N ALA A 93 -10.04 -7.28 -17.80
CA ALA A 93 -8.61 -7.31 -17.54
C ALA A 93 -7.90 -8.43 -18.33
N ILE A 94 -8.51 -9.62 -18.41
CA ILE A 94 -7.99 -10.75 -19.21
C ILE A 94 -7.93 -10.36 -20.68
N ALA A 95 -9.01 -9.80 -21.24
CA ALA A 95 -9.06 -9.40 -22.63
C ALA A 95 -7.94 -8.41 -22.98
N ARG A 96 -7.68 -7.42 -22.10
CA ARG A 96 -6.56 -6.48 -22.27
C ARG A 96 -5.19 -7.13 -22.15
N SER A 97 -5.06 -8.13 -21.28
CA SER A 97 -3.79 -8.84 -21.10
C SER A 97 -3.46 -9.77 -22.27
N MET A 98 -4.46 -10.27 -23.00
CA MET A 98 -4.24 -11.11 -24.18
C MET A 98 -3.54 -10.34 -25.32
N ASP A 99 -3.76 -9.03 -25.39
CA ASP A 99 -3.05 -8.15 -26.33
C ASP A 99 -1.61 -7.85 -25.89
N ASP A 100 -1.30 -7.97 -24.59
CA ASP A 100 0.05 -7.79 -24.04
C ASP A 100 0.72 -9.15 -23.81
N GLN A 101 1.47 -9.63 -24.81
CA GLN A 101 2.21 -10.91 -24.78
C GLN A 101 3.14 -11.11 -23.57
N ARG A 102 3.38 -10.08 -22.75
CA ARG A 102 4.17 -10.14 -21.52
C ARG A 102 3.39 -10.67 -20.31
N VAL A 103 2.07 -10.76 -20.38
CA VAL A 103 1.25 -11.27 -19.27
C VAL A 103 1.11 -12.79 -19.38
N GLN A 104 1.45 -13.50 -18.30
CA GLN A 104 1.26 -14.96 -18.26
C GLN A 104 -0.25 -15.29 -18.35
N PRO A 105 -0.66 -16.22 -19.23
CA PRO A 105 -2.05 -16.62 -19.36
C PRO A 105 -2.63 -17.09 -18.02
N GLY A 106 -3.74 -16.50 -17.59
CA GLY A 106 -4.48 -16.92 -16.40
C GLY A 106 -4.11 -16.22 -15.09
N VAL A 107 -3.13 -15.31 -15.08
CA VAL A 107 -2.82 -14.46 -13.91
C VAL A 107 -3.40 -13.07 -14.13
N VAL A 108 -4.53 -12.77 -13.48
CA VAL A 108 -5.16 -11.46 -13.50
C VAL A 108 -4.75 -10.69 -12.25
N ASN A 109 -3.93 -9.66 -12.42
CA ASN A 109 -3.62 -8.74 -11.35
C ASN A 109 -4.50 -7.50 -11.51
N HIS A 110 -5.23 -7.15 -10.46
CA HIS A 110 -5.96 -5.89 -10.42
C HIS A 110 -5.05 -4.80 -9.90
N SER A 111 -4.96 -3.67 -10.59
CA SER A 111 -4.09 -2.56 -10.18
C SER A 111 -4.85 -1.27 -9.99
N ILE A 112 -4.42 -0.52 -8.98
CA ILE A 112 -4.65 0.92 -8.85
C ILE A 112 -3.32 1.59 -9.14
N ASP A 113 -3.32 2.42 -10.17
CA ASP A 113 -2.15 3.09 -10.69
C ASP A 113 -2.24 4.59 -10.42
N LEU A 114 -1.18 5.14 -9.83
CA LEU A 114 -1.07 6.55 -9.45
C LEU A 114 0.18 7.15 -10.09
N GLU A 115 -0.01 7.99 -11.09
CA GLU A 115 1.06 8.71 -11.77
C GLU A 115 1.11 10.16 -11.26
N PHE A 116 2.21 10.57 -10.64
CA PHE A 116 2.38 11.92 -10.11
C PHE A 116 2.70 12.90 -11.25
N ILE A 117 1.70 13.67 -11.66
CA ILE A 117 1.76 14.51 -12.88
C ILE A 117 2.65 15.76 -12.74
N ASN A 118 2.93 16.19 -11.51
CA ASN A 118 3.73 17.39 -11.23
C ASN A 118 5.20 17.07 -10.92
N GLY A 119 5.65 15.86 -11.26
CA GLY A 119 7.02 15.41 -11.09
C GLY A 119 7.23 14.54 -9.84
N LEU A 120 8.49 14.45 -9.41
CA LEU A 120 8.94 13.51 -8.38
C LEU A 120 8.32 13.86 -7.02
N GLU A 121 7.39 13.04 -6.55
CA GLU A 121 6.67 13.29 -5.30
C GLU A 121 7.28 12.49 -4.14
N LYS A 122 7.15 13.03 -2.93
CA LYS A 122 7.58 12.37 -1.69
C LYS A 122 6.38 11.65 -1.07
N VAL A 123 6.47 10.34 -0.92
CA VAL A 123 5.42 9.49 -0.36
C VAL A 123 5.92 8.85 0.93
N THR A 124 5.10 8.84 1.97
CA THR A 124 5.43 8.25 3.27
C THR A 124 4.58 7.01 3.53
N GLU A 125 3.28 7.06 3.24
CA GLU A 125 2.36 5.94 3.49
C GLU A 125 1.15 5.98 2.57
N VAL A 126 0.57 4.80 2.34
CA VAL A 126 -0.69 4.60 1.60
C VAL A 126 -1.71 4.04 2.57
N HIS A 127 -2.93 4.57 2.57
CA HIS A 127 -4.04 4.07 3.37
C HIS A 127 -5.07 3.44 2.45
N LEU A 128 -5.61 2.29 2.84
CA LEU A 128 -6.69 1.61 2.13
C LEU A 128 -7.82 1.31 3.11
N PHE A 129 -9.06 1.39 2.65
CA PHE A 129 -10.20 0.85 3.39
C PHE A 129 -10.71 -0.41 2.68
N VAL A 130 -10.82 -1.49 3.44
CA VAL A 130 -11.35 -2.79 2.99
C VAL A 130 -12.23 -3.38 4.10
N SER A 131 -13.23 -4.19 3.74
CA SER A 131 -14.09 -4.85 4.74
C SER A 131 -14.30 -6.31 4.35
N TYR A 132 -13.61 -7.22 5.04
CA TYR A 132 -13.81 -8.64 4.83
C TYR A 132 -15.25 -9.08 5.09
N LYS A 133 -15.90 -8.46 6.08
CA LYS A 133 -17.29 -8.78 6.42
C LYS A 133 -18.27 -8.38 5.32
N ALA A 134 -18.04 -7.25 4.66
CA ALA A 134 -18.94 -6.76 3.61
C ALA A 134 -18.60 -7.37 2.24
N ASP A 135 -17.32 -7.64 1.97
CA ASP A 135 -16.82 -7.97 0.64
C ASP A 135 -16.47 -9.45 0.44
N GLU A 136 -16.33 -10.25 1.51
CA GLU A 136 -16.07 -11.68 1.46
C GLU A 136 -14.95 -12.05 0.46
N SER A 137 -15.30 -12.71 -0.65
CA SER A 137 -14.35 -13.15 -1.69
C SER A 137 -13.74 -12.00 -2.48
N TYR A 138 -14.37 -10.82 -2.50
CA TYR A 138 -13.82 -9.64 -3.19
C TYR A 138 -12.72 -8.95 -2.37
N THR A 139 -12.49 -9.38 -1.13
CA THR A 139 -11.51 -8.76 -0.23
C THR A 139 -10.09 -9.13 -0.64
N PRO A 140 -9.17 -8.17 -0.89
CA PRO A 140 -7.76 -8.46 -1.12
C PRO A 140 -7.15 -9.31 -0.01
N SER A 141 -6.46 -10.40 -0.37
CA SER A 141 -5.67 -11.22 0.55
C SER A 141 -4.18 -10.98 0.41
N VAL A 142 -3.71 -10.60 -0.78
CA VAL A 142 -2.31 -10.20 -0.99
C VAL A 142 -2.27 -8.92 -1.84
N ILE A 143 -1.59 -7.90 -1.32
CA ILE A 143 -1.34 -6.63 -2.01
C ILE A 143 0.17 -6.44 -2.15
N SER A 144 0.59 -6.04 -3.35
CA SER A 144 1.95 -5.63 -3.67
C SER A 144 1.95 -4.14 -3.97
N VAL A 145 2.73 -3.37 -3.22
CA VAL A 145 3.01 -1.97 -3.51
C VAL A 145 4.28 -1.90 -4.33
N ARG A 146 4.19 -1.22 -5.47
CA ARG A 146 5.29 -1.08 -6.43
C ARG A 146 5.51 0.38 -6.76
N MET A 147 6.76 0.74 -7.02
CA MET A 147 7.17 2.10 -7.30
C MET A 147 8.16 2.14 -8.46
N GLY A 148 8.13 3.21 -9.26
CA GLY A 148 9.04 3.39 -10.40
C GLY A 148 9.02 4.82 -10.92
N ASN A 149 9.64 5.02 -12.09
CA ASN A 149 9.54 6.30 -12.80
C ASN A 149 8.36 6.29 -13.78
N THR A 150 8.02 5.11 -14.30
CA THR A 150 6.98 4.84 -15.29
C THR A 150 6.29 3.52 -14.94
N LEU A 151 5.25 3.14 -15.70
CA LEU A 151 4.60 1.84 -15.52
C LEU A 151 5.51 0.65 -15.90
N PHE A 152 6.58 0.88 -16.66
CA PHE A 152 7.43 -0.18 -17.23
C PHE A 152 8.64 -0.55 -16.35
N ASP A 153 8.96 0.26 -15.35
CA ASP A 153 10.12 0.08 -14.45
C ASP A 153 9.70 -0.01 -12.97
N LEU A 154 8.50 -0.54 -12.73
CA LEU A 154 7.97 -0.74 -11.39
C LEU A 154 8.71 -1.85 -10.64
N ASN A 155 9.18 -1.53 -9.44
CA ASN A 155 9.79 -2.48 -8.51
C ASN A 155 8.89 -2.67 -7.29
N GLU A 156 8.69 -3.93 -6.85
CA GLU A 156 7.93 -4.23 -5.63
C GLU A 156 8.70 -3.78 -4.39
N VAL A 157 8.20 -2.74 -3.72
CA VAL A 157 8.79 -2.20 -2.51
C VAL A 157 8.23 -2.86 -1.25
N GLN A 158 6.95 -3.21 -1.27
CA GLN A 158 6.27 -3.79 -0.10
C GLN A 158 5.25 -4.82 -0.54
N ARG A 159 5.18 -5.94 0.18
CA ARG A 159 4.14 -6.96 -0.02
C ARG A 159 3.42 -7.19 1.31
N LEU A 160 2.11 -7.25 1.27
CA LEU A 160 1.25 -7.46 2.43
C LEU A 160 0.40 -8.70 2.21
N THR A 161 0.31 -9.54 3.23
CA THR A 161 -0.66 -10.64 3.28
C THR A 161 -1.70 -10.31 4.33
N LEU A 162 -2.95 -10.10 3.92
CA LEU A 162 -4.05 -9.66 4.75
C LEU A 162 -4.89 -10.85 5.21
N TYR A 163 -5.26 -10.89 6.49
CA TYR A 163 -6.02 -11.97 7.09
C TYR A 163 -7.36 -11.47 7.59
N GLN A 164 -8.39 -11.57 6.73
CA GLN A 164 -9.74 -11.07 7.02
C GLN A 164 -9.72 -9.60 7.49
N PRO A 165 -9.12 -8.69 6.71
CA PRO A 165 -8.94 -7.31 7.14
C PRO A 165 -10.30 -6.59 7.26
N GLU A 166 -10.41 -5.72 8.26
CA GLU A 166 -11.56 -4.86 8.49
C GLU A 166 -11.12 -3.42 8.77
N GLY A 167 -11.66 -2.47 7.99
CA GLY A 167 -11.41 -1.03 8.14
C GLY A 167 -10.13 -0.53 7.46
N TRP A 168 -9.55 0.52 8.03
CA TRP A 168 -8.37 1.18 7.50
C TRP A 168 -7.08 0.38 7.71
N ILE A 169 -6.39 0.08 6.61
CA ILE A 169 -5.03 -0.47 6.55
C ILE A 169 -4.09 0.69 6.21
N ILE A 170 -3.00 0.81 6.96
CA ILE A 170 -1.93 1.78 6.67
C ILE A 170 -0.72 1.01 6.19
N ILE A 171 -0.29 1.27 4.96
CA ILE A 171 0.92 0.75 4.36
C ILE A 171 2.01 1.84 4.41
N PRO A 172 2.86 1.85 5.44
CA PRO A 172 4.08 2.65 5.42
C PRO A 172 4.99 2.23 4.27
N LEU A 173 5.51 3.22 3.54
CA LEU A 173 6.51 3.05 2.48
C LEU A 173 7.89 3.56 2.90
N ALA A 174 7.95 4.28 4.02
CA ALA A 174 9.18 4.78 4.60
C ALA A 174 9.05 4.70 6.12
N LEU A 175 10.13 4.34 6.81
CA LEU A 175 10.17 4.31 8.27
C LEU A 175 10.20 5.74 8.78
N VAL A 176 9.06 6.22 9.25
CA VAL A 176 9.07 7.32 10.22
C VAL A 176 9.90 6.79 11.39
N SER A 177 11.06 7.41 11.66
CA SER A 177 11.63 7.37 13.00
C SER A 177 10.56 7.99 13.88
N ALA A 178 9.61 7.16 14.33
CA ALA A 178 8.61 7.57 15.28
C ALA A 178 9.46 8.02 16.47
N PRO A 179 9.41 9.30 16.87
CA PRO A 179 10.22 9.75 17.99
C PRO A 179 9.98 8.90 19.25
N ASP A 180 8.83 8.18 19.31
CA ASP A 180 8.33 7.60 20.55
C ASP A 180 7.91 6.12 20.48
N ASN A 181 7.85 5.43 19.31
CA ASN A 181 7.48 4.00 19.29
C ASN A 181 7.79 3.23 17.98
N PRO A 182 8.83 2.38 17.93
CA PRO A 182 9.11 1.51 16.78
C PRO A 182 8.04 0.43 16.55
N ASP A 183 7.25 0.09 17.56
CA ASP A 183 6.16 -0.90 17.47
C ASP A 183 4.86 -0.32 16.88
N TYR A 184 4.80 0.99 16.60
CA TYR A 184 3.57 1.66 16.14
C TYR A 184 2.91 0.94 14.95
N TYR A 185 3.70 0.49 13.99
CA TYR A 185 3.20 -0.19 12.79
C TYR A 185 2.96 -1.68 13.01
N LEU A 186 3.74 -2.34 13.89
CA LEU A 186 3.53 -3.73 14.29
C LEU A 186 2.20 -3.89 15.05
N GLN A 187 1.87 -2.94 15.94
CA GLN A 187 0.58 -2.89 16.64
C GLN A 187 -0.62 -2.71 15.70
N ARG A 188 -0.38 -2.16 14.50
CA ARG A 188 -1.39 -2.00 13.44
C ARG A 188 -1.42 -3.17 12.46
N GLY A 189 -0.64 -4.22 12.71
CA GLY A 189 -0.61 -5.39 11.86
C GLY A 189 0.06 -5.12 10.52
N VAL A 190 1.16 -4.37 10.50
CA VAL A 190 1.96 -4.18 9.28
C VAL A 190 3.26 -4.93 9.46
N THR A 191 3.50 -5.94 8.61
CA THR A 191 4.78 -6.62 8.53
C THR A 191 5.66 -5.93 7.50
N PHE A 192 6.77 -5.35 7.94
CA PHE A 192 7.74 -4.73 7.07
C PHE A 192 8.69 -5.74 6.46
N ARG A 193 9.25 -5.42 5.30
CA ARG A 193 10.50 -6.05 4.89
C ARG A 193 11.65 -5.45 5.71
N ASP A 194 12.69 -6.24 5.94
CA ASP A 194 13.87 -5.84 6.71
C ASP A 194 14.68 -4.72 6.03
N ASP A 195 14.45 -4.46 4.75
CA ASP A 195 15.17 -3.49 3.92
C ASP A 195 14.49 -2.12 3.79
N ILE A 196 13.39 -1.87 4.51
CA ILE A 196 12.81 -0.52 4.52
C ILE A 196 13.82 0.44 5.10
N VAL A 197 14.23 1.37 4.26
CA VAL A 197 15.24 2.36 4.59
C VAL A 197 14.70 3.28 5.69
N ALA A 198 15.54 3.61 6.66
CA ALA A 198 15.28 4.61 7.70
C ALA A 198 15.23 6.04 7.09
N GLN A 199 14.29 6.26 6.16
CA GLN A 199 13.98 7.53 5.52
C GLN A 199 12.56 7.94 5.88
N LEU A 200 12.31 9.24 6.02
CA LEU A 200 10.99 9.78 6.36
C LEU A 200 9.97 9.68 5.20
N PHE A 201 10.46 9.47 3.98
CA PHE A 201 9.68 9.34 2.77
C PHE A 201 10.51 8.63 1.71
N VAL A 202 9.82 8.01 0.76
CA VAL A 202 10.35 7.53 -0.51
C VAL A 202 9.97 8.50 -1.63
N ARG A 203 10.75 8.53 -2.70
CA ARG A 203 10.50 9.40 -3.87
C ARG A 203 10.08 8.57 -5.06
N THR A 204 9.03 8.98 -5.77
CA THR A 204 8.57 8.29 -6.96
C THR A 204 7.77 9.19 -7.90
N PHE A 205 7.77 8.83 -9.18
CA PHE A 205 6.83 9.38 -10.15
C PHE A 205 5.60 8.48 -10.33
N TYR A 206 5.71 7.20 -9.97
CA TYR A 206 4.66 6.22 -10.23
C TYR A 206 4.52 5.24 -9.06
N LEU A 207 3.31 5.14 -8.52
CA LEU A 207 2.94 4.21 -7.45
C LEU A 207 1.85 3.27 -7.95
N GLN A 208 2.03 1.97 -7.77
CA GLN A 208 1.05 0.95 -8.12
C GLN A 208 0.68 0.12 -6.89
N LEU A 209 -0.63 -0.05 -6.66
CA LEU A 209 -1.18 -1.03 -5.72
C LEU A 209 -1.72 -2.20 -6.53
N ALA A 210 -0.97 -3.30 -6.55
CA ALA A 210 -1.35 -4.52 -7.26
C ALA A 210 -1.99 -5.52 -6.28
N VAL A 211 -3.26 -5.82 -6.49
CA VAL A 211 -3.96 -6.93 -5.82
C VAL A 211 -3.55 -8.22 -6.53
N LEU A 212 -2.77 -9.05 -5.83
CA LEU A 212 -2.23 -10.29 -6.38
C LEU A 212 -3.17 -11.48 -6.14
N SER A 213 -3.96 -11.42 -5.07
CA SER A 213 -4.99 -12.41 -4.78
C SER A 213 -6.05 -11.84 -3.85
N ASN A 214 -7.26 -12.40 -3.93
CA ASN A 214 -8.34 -12.13 -2.99
C ASN A 214 -8.55 -13.32 -2.05
N HIS A 215 -9.39 -13.12 -1.03
CA HIS A 215 -9.85 -14.19 -0.17
C HIS A 215 -10.77 -15.15 -0.94
N GLN A 216 -10.88 -16.39 -0.48
CA GLN A 216 -11.79 -17.41 -1.04
C GLN A 216 -11.63 -17.60 -2.57
N ASN A 217 -10.43 -17.34 -3.11
CA ASN A 217 -10.13 -17.37 -4.55
C ASN A 217 -11.05 -16.48 -5.40
N GLY A 218 -11.49 -15.34 -4.86
CA GLY A 218 -12.31 -14.38 -5.59
C GLY A 218 -11.59 -13.80 -6.80
N ARG A 219 -12.31 -13.71 -7.92
CA ARG A 219 -11.76 -13.27 -9.22
C ARG A 219 -11.66 -11.75 -9.34
N ASP A 220 -12.60 -11.03 -8.75
CA ASP A 220 -12.65 -9.58 -8.73
C ASP A 220 -12.34 -9.04 -7.33
N THR A 221 -11.96 -7.78 -7.23
CA THR A 221 -11.59 -7.13 -5.97
C THR A 221 -12.49 -5.94 -5.66
N HIS A 222 -12.75 -5.73 -4.37
CA HIS A 222 -13.35 -4.51 -3.83
C HIS A 222 -12.33 -3.77 -2.97
N ILE A 223 -12.14 -2.49 -3.29
CA ILE A 223 -11.44 -1.54 -2.43
C ILE A 223 -12.35 -0.32 -2.30
N ARG A 224 -12.61 0.09 -1.07
CA ARG A 224 -13.61 1.11 -0.75
C ARG A 224 -13.00 2.51 -0.78
N GLN A 225 -11.81 2.68 -0.21
CA GLN A 225 -11.07 3.95 -0.29
C GLN A 225 -9.57 3.73 -0.42
N VAL A 226 -8.90 4.67 -1.07
CA VAL A 226 -7.44 4.79 -1.08
C VAL A 226 -7.02 6.24 -0.86
N ARG A 227 -6.04 6.44 0.01
CA ARG A 227 -5.40 7.74 0.23
C ARG A 227 -3.90 7.59 0.25
N VAL A 228 -3.20 8.55 -0.35
CA VAL A 228 -1.73 8.57 -0.37
C VAL A 228 -1.24 9.78 0.40
N TYR A 229 -0.27 9.58 1.29
CA TYR A 229 0.27 10.63 2.14
C TYR A 229 1.76 10.86 1.88
N GLY A 230 2.13 12.13 1.92
CA GLY A 230 3.52 12.59 1.90
C GLY A 230 3.81 13.55 3.05
N PRO A 231 5.09 13.90 3.28
CA PRO A 231 5.46 14.86 4.31
C PRO A 231 4.86 16.22 3.99
N ARG A 232 4.27 16.94 4.95
CA ARG A 232 3.83 18.32 4.73
C ARG A 232 5.06 19.17 4.38
N PRO A 233 5.02 20.04 3.35
CA PRO A 233 6.10 20.98 3.11
C PRO A 233 6.25 21.82 4.39
N PRO A 234 7.48 22.22 4.77
CA PRO A 234 7.61 23.25 5.77
C PRO A 234 6.73 24.42 5.30
N GLN A 235 5.79 24.85 6.14
CA GLN A 235 5.13 26.12 5.84
C GLN A 235 6.24 27.15 5.72
N PRO A 236 6.21 28.05 4.73
CA PRO A 236 7.09 29.19 4.78
C PRO A 236 6.79 29.84 6.12
N SER A 237 7.73 29.75 7.06
CA SER A 237 7.62 30.55 8.27
C SER A 237 7.52 31.96 7.72
N MET A 238 6.38 32.60 7.91
CA MET A 238 6.41 34.05 8.03
C MET A 238 7.32 34.25 9.23
N ALA A 239 8.62 34.38 8.95
CA ALA A 239 9.53 35.00 9.87
C ALA A 239 8.88 36.36 10.06
N VAL A 240 8.14 36.50 11.16
CA VAL A 240 7.88 37.79 11.73
C VAL A 240 9.28 38.27 12.10
N MET A 241 9.93 38.90 11.13
CA MET A 241 11.12 39.68 11.39
C MET A 241 10.68 40.67 12.47
N PRO A 242 11.28 40.67 13.67
CA PRO A 242 11.07 41.76 14.59
C PRO A 242 11.77 42.95 13.95
N GLY A 243 11.01 43.76 13.22
CA GLY A 243 11.55 44.83 12.41
C GLY A 243 10.45 45.79 12.04
N GLY A 244 10.01 46.58 13.01
CA GLY A 244 9.61 47.94 12.68
C GLY A 244 10.86 48.65 12.16
N GLU A 245 10.95 48.78 10.85
CA GLU A 245 11.19 50.03 10.14
C GLU A 245 11.16 49.71 8.64
N GLU A 246 10.36 50.49 7.91
CA GLU A 246 10.09 50.35 6.49
C GLU A 246 11.38 50.44 5.68
N GLU A 247 11.71 49.40 4.92
CA GLU A 247 12.49 49.60 3.70
C GLU A 247 11.96 48.74 2.55
N ASN A 248 11.45 49.49 1.58
CA ASN A 248 10.88 49.12 0.31
C ASN A 248 11.81 48.20 -0.50
N TRP A 249 11.43 46.93 -0.66
CA TRP A 249 11.99 46.07 -1.71
C TRP A 249 10.90 45.61 -2.66
N GLY A 250 10.86 46.32 -3.79
CA GLY A 250 10.01 46.04 -4.93
C GLY A 250 10.19 44.63 -5.48
N LEU A 251 9.07 44.15 -6.01
CA LEU A 251 8.93 42.94 -6.82
C LEU A 251 10.02 42.88 -7.89
N SER A 252 10.90 41.88 -7.83
CA SER A 252 11.72 41.47 -8.98
C SER A 252 11.32 40.06 -9.40
N PHE A 253 10.48 40.03 -10.44
CA PHE A 253 10.24 38.85 -11.25
C PHE A 253 11.55 38.45 -11.92
N PHE A 254 11.96 37.19 -11.76
CA PHE A 254 12.97 36.60 -12.63
C PHE A 254 12.38 36.48 -14.03
N ASN A 255 12.96 37.21 -14.99
CA ASN A 255 12.83 36.82 -16.39
C ASN A 255 14.20 36.76 -17.07
N THR A 256 14.25 35.86 -18.05
CA THR A 256 15.42 35.18 -18.58
C THR A 256 15.96 35.90 -19.83
N THR A 257 17.26 35.67 -20.10
CA THR A 257 17.92 35.70 -21.43
C THR A 257 18.08 37.04 -22.16
N SER A 258 19.32 37.45 -22.43
CA SER A 258 19.92 37.34 -23.79
C SER A 258 21.32 37.97 -23.84
N MET A 259 22.10 37.45 -24.78
CA MET A 259 23.50 37.71 -25.06
C MET A 259 23.82 39.15 -25.50
N ARG A 260 25.09 39.49 -25.30
CA ARG A 260 25.80 40.69 -25.74
C ARG A 260 25.79 40.91 -27.26
N SER A 261 25.51 42.14 -27.65
CA SER A 261 26.07 42.87 -28.81
C SER A 261 26.10 44.34 -28.36
N GLY A 262 27.22 45.06 -28.32
CA GLY A 262 27.93 45.58 -29.48
C GLY A 262 27.77 47.12 -29.49
N GLU A 263 28.81 47.83 -29.94
CA GLU A 263 28.89 49.30 -30.19
C GLU A 263 29.18 50.18 -28.96
N ALA A 264 30.41 50.66 -28.76
CA ALA A 264 31.16 51.69 -29.50
C ALA A 264 30.75 53.11 -29.08
N LEU A 265 31.65 53.80 -28.37
CA LEU A 265 31.71 55.26 -28.36
C LEU A 265 33.17 55.68 -28.13
N ARG A 266 33.58 56.64 -28.97
CA ARG A 266 34.81 57.43 -28.89
C ARG A 266 34.83 58.30 -27.64
#